data_AF-A0A4R5BNX0-F1
#
_entry.id   AF-A0A4R5BNX0-F1
#
_cell.length_a   1.000
_cell.length_b   1.000
_cell.length_c   1.000
_cell.angle_alpha   90.00
_cell.angle_beta   90.00
_cell.angle_gamma   90.00
#
_symmetry.space_group_name_H-M   'P 1'
#
loop_
_entity.id
_entity.type
_entity.pdbx_description
1 polymer ?
#
loop_
_entity_poly.entity_id
_entity_poly.type
_entity_poly.pdbx_seq_one_letter_code
_entity_poly.pdbx_strand_id
1 'polypeptide(L)'
;MASVRQAFSARVIPHLRNVRELPNWTHRCWCAHQCSRQSSASTLVASVIDSRRPDGSGTILICALGRAPVSVSHSVSAGFRVVETSVGRVRGLLREGYAEFKGIHYGEPTGGTNRFLPPKPPRPWTGVRDALQIGPQSPQVNPDLPAWLDSSEESEDCLVLNVWAPDHARADSALPVMVWLHGGGFVFGSAGAPMFDGGNMARDGDVVVVGVNHRLNVFGYTYLGDGVDERFALSGNVGHLDLVAALQWVRDNISAFGGDPDNVTIFGQSGGGGKVAALMAMEQAQGLFHKAINMSGSILRFHTPDDAAAVTARLYKELDVREGDVESLQKVPTKTLSQFMAVLGDRFVAGEPHPLLKYGPVVDGHVLAEQSWWDGAPALGRNIPMVIGSVLDETGWVPPRADHRFDRRLGACSSRLAVLHVQSRPSRRAGPVGRPLSPRHARSVR
;
A
#
# COMPACT_ATOMS: atom_id res chain seq x y z
N MET A 1 6.59 -68.53 -10.88
CA MET A 1 5.50 -68.24 -11.83
C MET A 1 5.09 -66.80 -11.64
N ALA A 2 5.18 -65.85 -12.56
CA ALA A 2 5.86 -65.81 -13.85
C ALA A 2 6.36 -64.37 -14.04
N SER A 3 7.48 -64.27 -14.74
CA SER A 3 8.14 -63.08 -15.27
C SER A 3 7.25 -62.31 -16.24
N VAL A 4 7.58 -61.04 -16.54
CA VAL A 4 8.13 -60.62 -17.85
C VAL A 4 8.57 -59.15 -17.78
N ARG A 5 9.84 -58.95 -18.10
CA ARG A 5 10.46 -57.67 -18.50
C ARG A 5 10.04 -57.36 -19.93
N GLN A 6 9.85 -56.09 -20.27
CA GLN A 6 10.11 -55.62 -21.63
C GLN A 6 10.68 -54.20 -21.65
N ALA A 7 11.67 -54.03 -22.52
CA ALA A 7 12.54 -52.88 -22.71
C ALA A 7 12.17 -52.09 -23.98
N PHE A 8 13.01 -51.10 -24.31
CA PHE A 8 13.11 -50.28 -25.53
C PHE A 8 12.30 -48.97 -25.53
N SER A 9 12.79 -47.83 -26.03
CA SER A 9 14.00 -47.51 -26.81
C SER A 9 14.30 -46.02 -26.65
N ALA A 10 15.59 -45.67 -26.56
CA ALA A 10 16.07 -44.33 -26.87
C ALA A 10 15.75 -44.00 -28.34
N ARG A 11 15.29 -42.77 -28.62
CA ARG A 11 15.40 -42.15 -29.94
C ARG A 11 15.89 -40.71 -29.76
N VAL A 12 17.13 -40.51 -30.21
CA VAL A 12 17.74 -39.23 -30.54
C VAL A 12 17.29 -38.88 -31.96
N ILE A 13 16.76 -37.67 -32.19
CA ILE A 13 16.84 -36.97 -33.48
C ILE A 13 17.10 -35.47 -33.22
N PRO A 14 17.96 -34.81 -34.02
CA PRO A 14 18.65 -33.56 -33.70
C PRO A 14 18.16 -32.33 -34.51
N HIS A 15 18.79 -31.19 -34.22
CA HIS A 15 18.87 -29.92 -34.97
C HIS A 15 17.86 -28.79 -34.67
N LEU A 16 18.38 -27.70 -34.10
CA LEU A 16 18.74 -26.43 -34.79
C LEU A 16 19.36 -25.48 -33.75
N ARG A 17 20.68 -25.48 -33.54
CA ARG A 17 21.64 -24.48 -34.07
C ARG A 17 21.02 -23.11 -34.42
N ASN A 18 21.18 -22.16 -33.51
CA ASN A 18 21.67 -20.78 -33.73
C ASN A 18 21.09 -19.85 -32.66
N VAL A 19 21.83 -19.66 -31.56
CA VAL A 19 21.69 -18.44 -30.75
C VAL A 19 23.06 -17.78 -30.79
N ARG A 20 23.12 -16.67 -31.52
CA ARG A 20 24.25 -15.76 -31.54
C ARG A 20 24.44 -15.20 -30.13
N GLU A 21 25.68 -15.24 -29.68
CA GLU A 21 26.17 -14.49 -28.52
C GLU A 21 25.83 -13.00 -28.69
N LEU A 22 25.27 -12.41 -27.64
CA LEU A 22 25.22 -10.97 -27.44
C LEU A 22 25.78 -10.65 -26.03
N PRO A 23 26.41 -9.48 -25.85
CA PRO A 23 27.58 -9.35 -24.98
C PRO A 23 27.24 -9.06 -23.51
N ASN A 24 28.19 -9.48 -22.67
CA ASN A 24 28.44 -9.10 -21.28
C ASN A 24 27.82 -7.77 -20.83
N TRP A 25 26.78 -7.85 -20.00
CA TRP A 25 26.46 -6.80 -19.05
C TRP A 25 27.10 -7.16 -17.71
N THR A 26 28.10 -6.37 -17.32
CA THR A 26 28.76 -6.43 -16.02
C THR A 26 27.78 -6.02 -14.93
N HIS A 27 27.21 -6.98 -14.22
CA HIS A 27 26.54 -6.74 -12.96
C HIS A 27 27.57 -6.23 -11.93
N ARG A 28 27.53 -4.93 -11.62
CA ARG A 28 28.06 -4.42 -10.35
C ARG A 28 27.05 -4.78 -9.26
N CYS A 29 27.30 -5.90 -8.58
CA CYS A 29 26.64 -6.19 -7.31
C CYS A 29 27.04 -5.14 -6.28
N TRP A 30 26.09 -4.29 -5.88
CA TRP A 30 26.15 -3.58 -4.61
C TRP A 30 25.66 -4.53 -3.51
N CYS A 31 26.57 -5.32 -2.95
CA CYS A 31 26.33 -5.97 -1.66
C CYS A 31 26.54 -4.92 -0.56
N ALA A 32 25.47 -4.26 -0.14
CA ALA A 32 25.47 -3.50 1.10
C ALA A 32 25.39 -4.49 2.26
N HIS A 33 26.55 -4.85 2.83
CA HIS A 33 26.60 -5.41 4.17
C HIS A 33 26.20 -4.33 5.18
N GLN A 34 24.93 -4.32 5.60
CA GLN A 34 24.53 -3.68 6.85
C GLN A 34 25.01 -4.55 8.00
N CYS A 35 26.25 -4.30 8.43
CA CYS A 35 26.74 -4.76 9.71
C CYS A 35 26.18 -3.83 10.78
N SER A 36 25.18 -4.31 11.53
CA SER A 36 24.66 -3.65 12.71
C SER A 36 25.79 -3.44 13.73
N ARG A 37 26.20 -2.19 13.95
CA ARG A 37 27.01 -1.84 15.13
C ARG A 37 26.13 -1.88 16.37
N GLN A 38 25.86 -3.08 16.87
CA GLN A 38 25.55 -3.27 18.28
C GLN A 38 26.87 -3.20 19.05
N SER A 39 26.92 -2.32 20.04
CA SER A 39 28.01 -2.24 21.01
C SER A 39 27.95 -3.45 21.93
N SER A 40 28.61 -4.54 21.53
CA SER A 40 29.10 -5.56 22.45
C SER A 40 30.60 -5.64 22.27
N ALA A 41 31.35 -5.50 23.36
CA ALA A 41 32.80 -5.65 23.36
C ALA A 41 33.16 -7.05 22.83
N SER A 42 33.61 -7.12 21.58
CA SER A 42 34.18 -8.33 20.99
C SER A 42 35.69 -8.13 20.91
N THR A 43 36.42 -8.85 21.76
CA THR A 43 37.87 -8.95 21.69
C THR A 43 38.27 -9.56 20.34
N LEU A 44 38.77 -8.75 19.41
CA LEU A 44 39.39 -9.26 18.19
C LEU A 44 40.77 -9.83 18.55
N VAL A 45 40.88 -11.15 18.59
CA VAL A 45 42.19 -11.82 18.62
C VAL A 45 42.63 -11.99 17.17
N ALA A 46 43.51 -11.11 16.69
CA ALA A 46 44.19 -11.31 15.41
C ALA A 46 45.42 -12.18 15.64
N SER A 47 45.41 -13.42 15.16
CA SER A 47 46.62 -14.25 15.05
C SER A 47 47.34 -13.90 13.75
N VAL A 48 48.54 -13.33 13.85
CA VAL A 48 49.47 -13.24 12.71
C VAL A 48 50.35 -14.48 12.78
N ILE A 49 50.11 -15.43 11.88
CA ILE A 49 51.02 -16.56 11.65
C ILE A 49 51.98 -16.14 10.55
N ASP A 50 53.21 -15.78 10.91
CA ASP A 50 54.30 -15.59 9.96
C ASP A 50 54.88 -16.96 9.56
N SER A 51 54.75 -17.32 8.29
CA SER A 51 55.06 -18.65 7.74
C SER A 51 56.54 -18.85 7.39
N ARG A 52 57.50 -18.29 8.15
CA ARG A 52 58.94 -18.35 7.81
C ARG A 52 59.92 -18.71 8.95
N ARG A 53 59.52 -19.46 9.98
CA ARG A 53 60.47 -20.12 10.92
C ARG A 53 59.99 -21.52 11.36
N PRO A 54 60.86 -22.55 11.49
CA PRO A 54 60.44 -23.93 11.76
C PRO A 54 60.30 -24.32 13.24
N ASP A 55 60.36 -23.39 14.19
CA ASP A 55 60.28 -23.68 15.62
C ASP A 55 59.22 -22.82 16.32
N GLY A 56 58.08 -23.44 16.66
CA GLY A 56 56.87 -22.79 17.18
C GLY A 56 57.00 -22.18 18.58
N SER A 57 57.69 -21.04 18.70
CA SER A 57 57.75 -20.22 19.91
C SER A 57 57.36 -18.77 19.60
N GLY A 58 56.10 -18.41 19.78
CA GLY A 58 55.61 -17.02 19.65
C GLY A 58 55.42 -16.35 21.01
N THR A 59 56.14 -15.26 21.25
CA THR A 59 55.98 -14.40 22.44
C THR A 59 54.80 -13.45 22.26
N ILE A 60 53.84 -13.46 23.20
CA ILE A 60 52.70 -12.52 23.22
C ILE A 60 53.11 -11.25 23.97
N LEU A 61 53.23 -10.12 23.27
CA LEU A 61 53.43 -8.80 23.88
C LEU A 61 52.07 -8.09 23.98
N ILE A 62 51.54 -7.95 25.19
CA ILE A 62 50.31 -7.19 25.45
C ILE A 62 50.72 -5.73 25.73
N CYS A 63 50.64 -4.86 24.72
CA CYS A 63 50.72 -3.41 24.92
C CYS A 63 49.33 -2.87 25.27
N ALA A 64 49.10 -2.57 26.55
CA ALA A 64 47.91 -1.85 27.00
C ALA A 64 48.04 -0.35 26.67
N LEU A 65 47.61 0.06 25.48
CA LEU A 65 47.37 1.47 25.17
C LEU A 65 46.00 1.86 25.72
N GLY A 66 46.00 2.48 26.90
CA GLY A 66 44.81 3.09 27.49
C GLY A 66 44.31 4.26 26.66
N ARG A 67 43.50 3.99 25.65
CA ARG A 67 42.57 4.99 25.08
C ARG A 67 41.32 4.96 25.93
N ALA A 68 41.14 5.95 26.80
CA ALA A 68 39.85 6.22 27.38
C ALA A 68 38.84 6.36 26.21
N PRO A 69 37.71 5.63 26.22
CA PRO A 69 36.67 5.88 25.24
C PRO A 69 36.16 7.29 25.50
N VAL A 70 36.55 8.25 24.64
CA VAL A 70 35.78 9.48 24.50
C VAL A 70 34.48 9.03 23.85
N SER A 71 33.50 8.69 24.68
CA SER A 71 32.13 8.58 24.28
C SER A 71 31.70 9.97 23.85
N VAL A 72 31.83 10.28 22.56
CA VAL A 72 31.10 11.39 21.97
C VAL A 72 29.64 10.94 21.97
N SER A 73 28.97 11.15 23.10
CA SER A 73 27.52 11.23 23.14
C SER A 73 27.14 12.37 22.21
N HIS A 74 26.85 12.03 20.94
CA HIS A 74 26.02 12.89 20.12
C HIS A 74 24.68 12.92 20.85
N SER A 75 24.49 13.95 21.69
CA SER A 75 23.14 14.36 22.01
C SER A 75 22.54 14.79 20.68
N VAL A 76 21.80 13.89 20.04
CA VAL A 76 20.79 14.31 19.10
C VAL A 76 19.83 15.11 19.97
N SER A 77 20.03 16.43 20.02
CA SER A 77 19.00 17.34 20.47
C SER A 77 17.83 17.04 19.55
N ALA A 78 16.85 16.31 20.07
CA ALA A 78 15.62 16.04 19.37
C ALA A 78 14.92 17.38 19.20
N GLY A 79 15.20 18.05 18.08
CA GLY A 79 14.54 19.28 17.73
C GLY A 79 13.06 18.99 17.50
N PHE A 80 12.20 19.94 17.85
CA PHE A 80 10.77 19.85 17.59
C PHE A 80 10.39 20.81 16.49
N ARG A 81 9.39 20.44 15.68
CA ARG A 81 8.76 21.31 14.70
C ARG A 81 7.28 21.43 15.04
N VAL A 82 6.78 22.66 15.15
CA VAL A 82 5.35 22.92 15.34
C VAL A 82 4.75 23.37 14.02
N VAL A 83 3.62 22.78 13.66
CA VAL A 83 2.85 23.09 12.44
C VAL A 83 1.42 23.43 12.83
N GLU A 84 0.85 24.44 12.20
CA GLU A 84 -0.55 24.83 12.36
C GLU A 84 -1.42 24.12 11.34
N THR A 85 -2.42 23.38 11.81
CA THR A 85 -3.45 22.73 10.98
C THR A 85 -4.78 23.45 11.19
N SER A 86 -5.78 23.18 10.34
CA SER A 86 -7.13 23.76 10.41
C SER A 86 -7.85 23.47 11.72
N VAL A 87 -7.43 22.43 12.46
CA VAL A 87 -8.04 22.00 13.72
C VAL A 87 -7.14 22.22 14.95
N GLY A 88 -5.93 22.72 14.75
CA GLY A 88 -5.02 23.08 15.85
C GLY A 88 -3.55 22.85 15.53
N ARG A 89 -2.67 23.21 16.46
CA ARG A 89 -1.21 23.04 16.28
C ARG A 89 -0.76 21.65 16.72
N VAL A 90 0.13 21.06 15.92
CA VAL A 90 0.79 19.78 16.19
C VAL A 90 2.30 19.96 16.33
N ARG A 91 2.91 19.21 17.25
CA ARG A 91 4.36 19.16 17.45
C ARG A 91 4.89 17.81 16.99
N GLY A 92 5.67 17.84 15.92
CA GLY A 92 6.43 16.71 15.41
C GLY A 92 7.89 16.77 15.83
N LEU A 93 8.64 15.78 15.37
CA LEU A 93 10.01 15.50 15.77
C LEU A 93 10.95 15.67 14.58
N LEU A 94 12.05 16.39 14.78
CA LEU A 94 13.10 16.49 13.78
C LEU A 94 14.02 15.27 13.89
N ARG A 95 14.30 14.69 12.72
CA ARG A 95 15.21 13.58 12.47
C ARG A 95 16.30 14.07 11.53
N GLU A 96 17.28 13.22 11.27
CA GLU A 96 18.35 13.52 10.32
C GLU A 96 17.78 13.61 8.90
N GLY A 97 17.55 14.84 8.42
CA GLY A 97 17.09 15.15 7.07
C GLY A 97 15.57 15.16 6.85
N TYR A 98 14.75 14.91 7.88
CA TYR A 98 13.29 14.98 7.78
C TYR A 98 12.63 15.34 9.12
N ALA A 99 11.37 15.76 9.08
CA ALA A 99 10.47 15.91 10.21
C ALA A 99 9.38 14.83 10.15
N GLU A 100 9.02 14.26 11.30
CA GLU A 100 7.91 13.31 11.42
C GLU A 100 6.83 13.81 12.38
N PHE A 101 5.58 13.63 11.99
CA PHE A 101 4.39 13.93 12.77
C PHE A 101 3.49 12.71 12.74
N LYS A 102 3.33 12.02 13.87
CA LYS A 102 2.69 10.72 13.95
C LYS A 102 1.40 10.80 14.78
N GLY A 103 0.39 10.04 14.36
CA GLY A 103 -0.88 9.93 15.09
C GLY A 103 -1.77 11.18 15.05
N ILE A 104 -1.77 11.94 13.95
CA ILE A 104 -2.65 13.11 13.81
C ILE A 104 -4.06 12.63 13.43
N HIS A 105 -5.07 12.97 14.24
CA HIS A 105 -6.47 12.69 13.91
C HIS A 105 -6.97 13.52 12.73
N TYR A 106 -7.53 12.85 11.73
CA TYR A 106 -8.27 13.47 10.63
C TYR A 106 -9.80 13.25 10.74
N GLY A 107 -10.26 12.54 11.78
CA GLY A 107 -11.67 12.35 12.08
C GLY A 107 -11.95 12.09 13.57
N GLU A 108 -13.22 12.11 13.97
CA GLU A 108 -13.65 11.68 15.31
C GLU A 108 -13.60 10.14 15.49
N PRO A 109 -13.58 9.64 16.73
CA PRO A 109 -13.73 8.22 17.02
C PRO A 109 -14.97 7.60 16.35
N THR A 110 -14.81 6.41 15.78
CA THR A 110 -15.86 5.76 14.97
C THR A 110 -16.72 4.78 15.77
N GLY A 111 -16.49 4.68 17.09
CA GLY A 111 -17.16 3.73 17.95
C GLY A 111 -18.56 4.12 18.41
N GLY A 112 -19.27 3.16 19.00
CA GLY A 112 -20.61 3.34 19.52
C GLY A 112 -21.60 3.77 18.43
N THR A 113 -22.28 4.89 18.65
CA THR A 113 -23.29 5.42 17.72
C THR A 113 -22.72 5.92 16.39
N ASN A 114 -21.40 6.09 16.28
CA ASN A 114 -20.72 6.45 15.03
C ASN A 114 -20.37 5.23 14.16
N ARG A 115 -20.56 4.00 14.65
CA ARG A 115 -20.26 2.81 13.86
C ARG A 115 -21.10 2.75 12.61
N PHE A 116 -20.47 2.32 11.51
CA PHE A 116 -21.09 2.17 10.19
C PHE A 116 -21.59 3.49 9.57
N LEU A 117 -21.32 4.64 10.20
CA LEU A 117 -21.63 5.96 9.66
C LEU A 117 -20.39 6.60 9.02
N PRO A 118 -20.56 7.54 8.08
CA PRO A 118 -19.46 8.33 7.53
C PRO A 118 -18.61 9.00 8.62
N PRO A 119 -17.30 9.23 8.37
CA PRO A 119 -16.42 9.89 9.32
C PRO A 119 -16.90 11.32 9.61
N LYS A 120 -16.73 11.75 10.86
CA LYS A 120 -16.96 13.14 11.28
C LYS A 120 -15.63 13.89 11.37
N PRO A 121 -15.60 15.19 11.07
CA PRO A 121 -14.38 15.99 11.19
C PRO A 121 -13.87 16.01 12.64
N PRO A 122 -12.54 16.05 12.86
CA PRO A 122 -11.99 15.99 14.20
C PRO A 122 -12.29 17.30 14.96
N ARG A 123 -12.44 17.19 16.29
CA ARG A 123 -12.70 18.37 17.12
C ARG A 123 -11.47 19.28 17.17
N PRO A 124 -11.62 20.59 16.92
CA PRO A 124 -10.53 21.53 17.10
C PRO A 124 -10.01 21.56 18.54
N TRP A 125 -8.74 21.90 18.72
CA TRP A 125 -8.14 22.07 20.03
C TRP A 125 -7.32 23.35 20.13
N THR A 126 -7.20 23.87 21.35
CA THR A 126 -6.29 24.97 21.68
C THR A 126 -4.93 24.44 22.14
N GLY A 127 -3.88 25.24 22.01
CA GLY A 127 -2.54 24.85 22.45
C GLY A 127 -1.75 24.12 21.35
N VAL A 128 -0.89 23.19 21.76
CA VAL A 128 -0.07 22.35 20.87
C VAL A 128 -0.24 20.90 21.33
N ARG A 129 -0.63 20.01 20.42
CA ARG A 129 -0.70 18.56 20.68
C ARG A 129 0.56 17.87 20.17
N ASP A 130 1.00 16.86 20.90
CA ASP A 130 2.12 16.03 20.46
C ASP A 130 1.69 15.05 19.38
N ALA A 131 2.43 15.06 18.27
CA ALA A 131 2.32 14.11 17.17
C ALA A 131 3.64 13.31 17.09
N LEU A 132 4.01 12.68 18.22
CA LEU A 132 5.33 12.05 18.41
C LEU A 132 5.28 10.52 18.36
N GLN A 133 4.08 9.93 18.38
CA GLN A 133 3.85 8.50 18.48
C GLN A 133 2.84 8.06 17.42
N ILE A 134 3.00 6.83 16.93
CA ILE A 134 2.02 6.21 16.04
C ILE A 134 0.69 6.12 16.80
N GLY A 135 -0.38 6.59 16.15
CA GLY A 135 -1.73 6.51 16.71
C GLY A 135 -2.31 5.09 16.60
N PRO A 136 -3.51 4.85 17.14
CA PRO A 136 -4.12 3.51 17.13
C PRO A 136 -4.35 2.96 15.72
N GLN A 137 -4.22 1.64 15.57
CA GLN A 137 -4.64 0.93 14.36
C GLN A 137 -6.12 0.55 14.45
N SER A 138 -6.78 0.39 13.28
CA SER A 138 -8.18 -0.08 13.23
C SER A 138 -8.27 -1.47 13.89
N PRO A 139 -9.37 -1.81 14.59
CA PRO A 139 -9.52 -3.13 15.15
C PRO A 139 -9.54 -4.18 14.04
N GLN A 140 -8.72 -5.22 14.21
CA GLN A 140 -8.47 -6.20 13.16
C GLN A 140 -8.03 -7.54 13.75
N VAL A 141 -7.80 -8.52 12.90
CA VAL A 141 -7.10 -9.75 13.25
C VAL A 141 -5.88 -9.80 12.35
N ASN A 142 -4.72 -9.50 12.92
CA ASN A 142 -3.48 -9.31 12.17
C ASN A 142 -2.88 -10.68 11.78
N PRO A 143 -2.43 -10.90 10.54
CA PRO A 143 -1.68 -12.10 10.18
C PRO A 143 -0.31 -12.18 10.89
N ASP A 144 0.20 -13.41 11.08
CA ASP A 144 1.50 -13.75 11.69
C ASP A 144 2.73 -13.35 10.83
N LEU A 145 2.76 -12.14 10.26
CA LEU A 145 3.89 -11.62 9.48
C LEU A 145 4.54 -10.42 10.17
N PRO A 146 5.69 -10.59 10.85
CA PRO A 146 6.30 -9.55 11.68
C PRO A 146 6.54 -8.19 11.00
N ALA A 147 6.85 -8.18 9.69
CA ALA A 147 7.09 -6.93 8.96
C ALA A 147 5.83 -6.06 8.78
N TRP A 148 4.66 -6.68 8.80
CA TRP A 148 3.34 -6.04 8.64
C TRP A 148 2.69 -5.69 9.97
N LEU A 149 3.30 -6.14 11.08
CA LEU A 149 2.78 -5.89 12.42
C LEU A 149 3.05 -4.45 12.83
N ASP A 150 1.98 -3.75 13.16
CA ASP A 150 2.01 -2.56 13.99
C ASP A 150 1.73 -3.00 15.43
N SER A 151 2.59 -2.60 16.35
CA SER A 151 2.45 -2.91 17.79
C SER A 151 1.60 -1.87 18.55
N SER A 152 1.06 -0.87 17.85
CA SER A 152 0.14 0.12 18.42
C SER A 152 -1.15 -0.53 18.90
N GLU A 153 -1.84 0.17 19.81
CA GLU A 153 -3.14 -0.26 20.30
C GLU A 153 -4.17 -0.34 19.16
N GLU A 154 -5.02 -1.37 19.19
CA GLU A 154 -6.21 -1.45 18.35
C GLU A 154 -7.36 -0.66 18.96
N SER A 155 -7.94 0.28 18.21
CA SER A 155 -9.04 1.11 18.70
C SER A 155 -9.98 1.55 17.59
N GLU A 156 -11.26 1.76 17.91
CA GLU A 156 -12.20 2.42 17.00
C GLU A 156 -11.93 3.95 16.89
N ASP A 157 -11.02 4.50 17.71
CA ASP A 157 -10.40 5.81 17.49
C ASP A 157 -9.18 5.70 16.57
N CYS A 158 -9.40 5.23 15.34
CA CYS A 158 -8.33 4.89 14.38
C CYS A 158 -8.23 5.82 13.16
N LEU A 159 -8.98 6.92 13.11
CA LEU A 159 -8.93 7.89 12.01
C LEU A 159 -7.73 8.84 12.19
N VAL A 160 -6.54 8.25 12.10
CA VAL A 160 -5.25 8.92 12.28
C VAL A 160 -4.37 8.79 11.05
N LEU A 161 -3.50 9.77 10.84
CA LEU A 161 -2.49 9.76 9.80
C LEU A 161 -1.11 10.16 10.35
N ASN A 162 -0.08 9.80 9.59
CA ASN A 162 1.31 10.14 9.86
C ASN A 162 1.85 10.97 8.69
N VAL A 163 2.61 12.02 8.96
CA VAL A 163 3.23 12.88 7.96
C VAL A 163 4.74 12.88 8.14
N TRP A 164 5.48 12.60 7.07
CA TRP A 164 6.93 12.80 6.98
C TRP A 164 7.22 13.85 5.92
N ALA A 165 8.01 14.85 6.26
CA ALA A 165 8.37 15.93 5.34
C ALA A 165 9.88 16.21 5.42
N PRO A 166 10.54 16.64 4.34
CA PRO A 166 11.93 17.08 4.42
C PRO A 166 12.11 18.15 5.50
N ASP A 167 13.23 18.12 6.21
CA ASP A 167 13.48 19.06 7.32
C ASP A 167 13.56 20.53 6.87
N HIS A 168 13.92 20.76 5.60
CA HIS A 168 13.95 22.04 4.94
C HIS A 168 12.58 22.51 4.42
N ALA A 169 11.58 21.62 4.34
CA ALA A 169 10.25 21.95 3.79
C ALA A 169 9.55 23.00 4.65
N ARG A 170 9.01 24.04 4.04
CA ARG A 170 8.26 25.17 4.65
C ARG A 170 6.92 25.32 3.95
N ALA A 171 6.04 26.17 4.49
CA ALA A 171 4.66 26.26 4.02
C ALA A 171 4.52 26.62 2.52
N ASP A 172 5.52 27.28 1.96
CA ASP A 172 5.63 27.74 0.59
C ASP A 172 6.50 26.83 -0.31
N SER A 173 7.00 25.69 0.21
CA SER A 173 7.87 24.80 -0.56
C SER A 173 7.17 24.07 -1.71
N ALA A 174 5.85 23.86 -1.62
CA ALA A 174 5.04 23.22 -2.65
C ALA A 174 5.63 21.89 -3.18
N LEU A 175 6.07 21.02 -2.26
CA LEU A 175 6.65 19.73 -2.61
C LEU A 175 5.58 18.72 -3.03
N PRO A 176 5.88 17.77 -3.94
CA PRO A 176 4.94 16.70 -4.26
C PRO A 176 4.53 15.91 -3.01
N VAL A 177 3.26 15.52 -2.96
CA VAL A 177 2.69 14.77 -1.83
C VAL A 177 2.42 13.33 -2.25
N MET A 178 2.88 12.37 -1.47
CA MET A 178 2.64 10.94 -1.67
C MET A 178 1.80 10.37 -0.51
N VAL A 179 0.59 9.90 -0.81
CA VAL A 179 -0.36 9.38 0.20
C VAL A 179 -0.42 7.85 0.10
N TRP A 180 0.11 7.19 1.12
CA TRP A 180 0.19 5.74 1.23
C TRP A 180 -1.11 5.12 1.76
N LEU A 181 -1.65 4.19 0.98
CA LEU A 181 -2.81 3.37 1.30
C LEU A 181 -2.33 1.94 1.54
N HIS A 182 -2.28 1.52 2.81
CA HIS A 182 -1.75 0.21 3.18
C HIS A 182 -2.55 -0.95 2.57
N GLY A 183 -1.89 -2.11 2.43
CA GLY A 183 -2.47 -3.36 1.95
C GLY A 183 -3.41 -4.05 2.95
N GLY A 184 -3.47 -5.39 2.86
CA GLY A 184 -4.21 -6.23 3.81
C GLY A 184 -5.67 -6.51 3.44
N GLY A 185 -6.01 -6.47 2.15
CA GLY A 185 -7.31 -6.94 1.64
C GLY A 185 -8.54 -6.27 2.27
N PHE A 186 -8.40 -5.00 2.69
CA PHE A 186 -9.43 -4.23 3.41
C PHE A 186 -9.77 -4.73 4.83
N VAL A 187 -9.12 -5.78 5.32
CA VAL A 187 -9.47 -6.43 6.60
C VAL A 187 -8.40 -6.26 7.69
N PHE A 188 -7.14 -6.04 7.31
CA PHE A 188 -6.01 -5.75 8.20
C PHE A 188 -5.03 -4.74 7.58
N GLY A 189 -4.02 -4.36 8.34
CA GLY A 189 -2.95 -3.43 8.00
C GLY A 189 -3.03 -2.13 8.79
N SER A 190 -1.91 -1.41 8.81
CA SER A 190 -1.76 -0.10 9.45
C SER A 190 -0.68 0.68 8.72
N ALA A 191 -0.87 2.00 8.56
CA ALA A 191 0.17 2.93 8.14
C ALA A 191 1.22 3.21 9.23
N GLY A 192 1.04 2.64 10.42
CA GLY A 192 2.02 2.63 11.52
C GLY A 192 3.01 1.47 11.47
N ALA A 193 2.82 0.47 10.60
CA ALA A 193 3.73 -0.66 10.51
C ALA A 193 5.15 -0.21 10.11
N PRO A 194 6.22 -0.75 10.72
CA PRO A 194 7.60 -0.28 10.49
C PRO A 194 8.04 -0.30 9.02
N MET A 195 7.52 -1.24 8.22
CA MET A 195 7.83 -1.33 6.79
C MET A 195 7.30 -0.15 5.96
N PHE A 196 6.39 0.66 6.50
CA PHE A 196 5.77 1.81 5.82
C PHE A 196 6.25 3.15 6.37
N ASP A 197 7.34 3.19 7.16
CA ASP A 197 7.91 4.46 7.60
C ASP A 197 8.37 5.31 6.40
N GLY A 198 7.79 6.50 6.27
CA GLY A 198 8.01 7.42 5.15
C GLY A 198 9.31 8.22 5.23
N GLY A 199 10.10 8.10 6.30
CA GLY A 199 11.25 8.96 6.58
C GLY A 199 12.33 8.92 5.50
N ASN A 200 12.63 7.74 4.94
CA ASN A 200 13.61 7.61 3.85
C ASN A 200 13.12 8.30 2.57
N MET A 201 11.83 8.17 2.25
CA MET A 201 11.26 8.80 1.05
C MET A 201 11.19 10.32 1.20
N ALA A 202 10.88 10.83 2.41
CA ALA A 202 10.95 12.25 2.69
C ALA A 202 12.39 12.79 2.62
N ARG A 203 13.36 12.12 3.24
CA ARG A 203 14.76 12.55 3.26
C ARG A 203 15.40 12.55 1.87
N ASP A 204 15.24 11.44 1.14
CA ASP A 204 16.02 11.18 -0.06
C ASP A 204 15.25 11.50 -1.36
N GLY A 205 13.92 11.60 -1.29
CA GLY A 205 13.03 11.78 -2.45
C GLY A 205 12.49 13.19 -2.64
N ASP A 206 12.72 14.10 -1.68
CA ASP A 206 12.21 15.48 -1.69
C ASP A 206 10.68 15.58 -1.87
N VAL A 207 9.96 14.74 -1.10
CA VAL A 207 8.50 14.65 -1.13
C VAL A 207 7.93 14.64 0.28
N VAL A 208 6.69 15.12 0.43
CA VAL A 208 5.92 14.94 1.68
C VAL A 208 5.16 13.62 1.59
N VAL A 209 5.34 12.74 2.57
CA VAL A 209 4.70 11.42 2.63
C VAL A 209 3.63 11.42 3.70
N VAL A 210 2.45 10.89 3.37
CA VAL A 210 1.32 10.75 4.30
C VAL A 210 0.91 9.29 4.37
N GLY A 211 0.96 8.68 5.55
CA GLY A 211 0.45 7.32 5.80
C GLY A 211 -0.90 7.38 6.51
N VAL A 212 -1.91 6.67 6.00
CA VAL A 212 -3.30 6.79 6.49
C VAL A 212 -3.80 5.49 7.12
N ASN A 213 -4.27 5.55 8.38
CA ASN A 213 -5.15 4.53 8.96
C ASN A 213 -6.61 4.87 8.65
N HIS A 214 -7.45 3.86 8.48
CA HIS A 214 -8.89 3.98 8.21
C HIS A 214 -9.59 2.72 8.72
N ARG A 215 -10.92 2.74 8.81
CA ARG A 215 -11.66 1.55 9.21
C ARG A 215 -11.51 0.41 8.21
N LEU A 216 -11.42 -0.79 8.75
CA LEU A 216 -11.26 -2.05 8.03
C LEU A 216 -12.42 -3.00 8.34
N ASN A 217 -12.50 -4.12 7.62
CA ASN A 217 -13.38 -5.25 7.91
C ASN A 217 -14.84 -4.83 8.23
N VAL A 218 -15.48 -5.48 9.21
CA VAL A 218 -16.83 -5.17 9.68
C VAL A 218 -17.00 -3.69 10.06
N PHE A 219 -15.96 -3.03 10.58
CA PHE A 219 -16.07 -1.61 10.95
C PHE A 219 -16.13 -0.67 9.73
N GLY A 220 -15.48 -1.04 8.64
CA GLY A 220 -15.34 -0.20 7.44
C GLY A 220 -16.29 -0.54 6.29
N TYR A 221 -16.79 -1.77 6.24
CA TYR A 221 -17.38 -2.33 5.01
C TYR A 221 -18.64 -3.18 5.27
N THR A 222 -19.30 -3.01 6.42
CA THR A 222 -20.61 -3.66 6.65
C THR A 222 -21.70 -2.95 5.86
N TYR A 223 -22.26 -3.63 4.86
CA TYR A 223 -23.39 -3.12 4.09
C TYR A 223 -24.70 -3.45 4.80
N LEU A 224 -25.36 -2.44 5.37
CA LEU A 224 -26.60 -2.60 6.14
C LEU A 224 -27.85 -2.60 5.25
N GLY A 225 -27.68 -2.37 3.94
CA GLY A 225 -28.77 -2.39 2.97
C GLY A 225 -29.53 -1.07 2.88
N ASP A 226 -29.94 -0.72 1.66
CA ASP A 226 -30.92 0.32 1.44
C ASP A 226 -32.27 -0.08 2.08
N GLY A 227 -32.89 0.85 2.81
CA GLY A 227 -34.24 0.66 3.37
C GLY A 227 -34.33 0.09 4.78
N VAL A 228 -33.21 -0.21 5.45
CA VAL A 228 -33.21 -0.50 6.90
C VAL A 228 -33.32 0.80 7.70
N ASP A 229 -32.41 1.73 7.43
CA ASP A 229 -32.38 3.08 8.01
C ASP A 229 -31.49 3.97 7.14
N GLU A 230 -32.04 5.08 6.64
CA GLU A 230 -31.37 5.97 5.69
C GLU A 230 -30.04 6.55 6.22
N ARG A 231 -29.86 6.63 7.54
CA ARG A 231 -28.60 7.08 8.15
C ARG A 231 -27.42 6.20 7.74
N PHE A 232 -27.69 4.94 7.40
CA PHE A 232 -26.68 3.92 7.10
C PHE A 232 -26.59 3.58 5.62
N ALA A 233 -27.20 4.36 4.72
CA ALA A 233 -27.15 4.11 3.27
C ALA A 233 -25.73 3.99 2.70
N LEU A 234 -24.74 4.63 3.36
CA LEU A 234 -23.34 4.62 2.94
C LEU A 234 -22.48 3.57 3.67
N SER A 235 -23.09 2.70 4.49
CA SER A 235 -22.35 1.85 5.45
C SER A 235 -21.40 0.85 4.79
N GLY A 236 -21.71 0.41 3.57
CA GLY A 236 -20.88 -0.52 2.80
C GLY A 236 -19.52 0.03 2.39
N ASN A 237 -19.33 1.36 2.48
CA ASN A 237 -18.14 2.03 1.96
C ASN A 237 -17.52 3.03 2.95
N VAL A 238 -17.87 3.00 4.23
CA VAL A 238 -17.36 4.00 5.20
C VAL A 238 -15.84 3.97 5.37
N GLY A 239 -15.20 2.81 5.19
CA GLY A 239 -13.74 2.71 5.16
C GLY A 239 -13.09 3.43 3.96
N HIS A 240 -13.82 3.59 2.85
CA HIS A 240 -13.37 4.44 1.73
C HIS A 240 -13.73 5.91 1.95
N LEU A 241 -14.85 6.21 2.61
CA LEU A 241 -15.17 7.58 3.02
C LEU A 241 -14.17 8.12 4.05
N ASP A 242 -13.58 7.26 4.88
CA ASP A 242 -12.44 7.59 5.74
C ASP A 242 -11.22 8.05 4.91
N LEU A 243 -10.91 7.34 3.82
CA LEU A 243 -9.83 7.73 2.91
C LEU A 243 -10.11 9.06 2.22
N VAL A 244 -11.37 9.30 1.84
CA VAL A 244 -11.79 10.61 1.30
C VAL A 244 -11.62 11.71 2.35
N ALA A 245 -12.00 11.48 3.60
CA ALA A 245 -11.79 12.43 4.70
C ALA A 245 -10.30 12.70 4.96
N ALA A 246 -9.45 11.67 4.89
CA ALA A 246 -8.00 11.84 5.00
C ALA A 246 -7.43 12.67 3.83
N LEU A 247 -7.91 12.46 2.61
CA LEU A 247 -7.49 13.25 1.44
C LEU A 247 -8.01 14.70 1.51
N GLN A 248 -9.21 14.93 2.06
CA GLN A 248 -9.69 16.28 2.37
C GLN A 248 -8.80 16.95 3.42
N TRP A 249 -8.38 16.22 4.45
CA TRP A 249 -7.40 16.71 5.42
C TRP A 249 -6.08 17.08 4.74
N VAL A 250 -5.58 16.25 3.81
CA VAL A 250 -4.38 16.56 3.02
C VAL A 250 -4.56 17.87 2.26
N ARG A 251 -5.65 18.02 1.49
CA ARG A 251 -5.96 19.25 0.76
C ARG A 251 -5.92 20.49 1.67
N ASP A 252 -6.52 20.39 2.85
CA ASP A 252 -6.70 21.54 3.74
C ASP A 252 -5.46 21.87 4.59
N ASN A 253 -4.52 20.93 4.77
CA ASN A 253 -3.46 21.07 5.76
C ASN A 253 -2.04 20.83 5.25
N ILE A 254 -1.85 20.11 4.13
CA ILE A 254 -0.52 19.59 3.77
C ILE A 254 0.48 20.69 3.41
N SER A 255 -0.01 21.85 2.97
CA SER A 255 0.80 23.05 2.74
C SER A 255 1.56 23.46 4.00
N ALA A 256 0.97 23.36 5.19
CA ALA A 256 1.66 23.71 6.44
C ALA A 256 2.87 22.80 6.76
N PHE A 257 2.90 21.59 6.19
CA PHE A 257 4.03 20.65 6.25
C PHE A 257 5.02 20.85 5.08
N GLY A 258 4.62 21.63 4.08
CA GLY A 258 5.38 21.99 2.87
C GLY A 258 5.01 21.21 1.63
N GLY A 259 3.91 20.46 1.67
CA GLY A 259 3.38 19.75 0.51
C GLY A 259 2.47 20.61 -0.35
N ASP A 260 2.38 20.28 -1.63
CA ASP A 260 1.48 20.90 -2.59
C ASP A 260 0.15 20.11 -2.65
N PRO A 261 -0.97 20.70 -2.17
CA PRO A 261 -2.27 20.04 -2.24
C PRO A 261 -2.76 19.82 -3.68
N ASP A 262 -2.21 20.54 -4.67
CA ASP A 262 -2.54 20.41 -6.09
C ASP A 262 -1.60 19.42 -6.82
N ASN A 263 -0.71 18.74 -6.10
CA ASN A 263 0.21 17.73 -6.63
C ASN A 263 0.31 16.48 -5.75
N VAL A 264 -0.85 15.88 -5.51
CA VAL A 264 -1.02 14.68 -4.68
C VAL A 264 -0.99 13.39 -5.52
N THR A 265 -0.17 12.42 -5.12
CA THR A 265 -0.11 11.06 -5.65
C THR A 265 -0.62 10.07 -4.61
N ILE A 266 -1.70 9.35 -4.90
CA ILE A 266 -2.12 8.21 -4.07
C ILE A 266 -1.39 6.94 -4.53
N PHE A 267 -0.94 6.12 -3.59
CA PHE A 267 -0.28 4.86 -3.91
C PHE A 267 -0.57 3.79 -2.87
N GLY A 268 -0.65 2.54 -3.31
CA GLY A 268 -0.96 1.43 -2.41
C GLY A 268 -0.62 0.06 -3.01
N GLN A 269 -0.40 -0.90 -2.12
CA GLN A 269 -0.04 -2.27 -2.48
C GLN A 269 -1.15 -3.28 -2.13
N SER A 270 -1.37 -4.28 -2.98
CA SER A 270 -2.39 -5.32 -2.78
C SER A 270 -3.78 -4.70 -2.56
N GLY A 271 -4.42 -4.95 -1.40
CA GLY A 271 -5.66 -4.26 -1.03
C GLY A 271 -5.56 -2.72 -1.06
N GLY A 272 -4.36 -2.17 -0.84
CA GLY A 272 -4.06 -0.75 -1.01
C GLY A 272 -4.16 -0.28 -2.45
N GLY A 273 -3.73 -1.11 -3.41
CA GLY A 273 -3.97 -0.84 -4.82
C GLY A 273 -5.45 -0.95 -5.19
N GLY A 274 -6.19 -1.84 -4.51
CA GLY A 274 -7.66 -1.85 -4.57
C GLY A 274 -8.32 -0.56 -4.08
N LYS A 275 -7.81 0.01 -2.98
CA LYS A 275 -8.25 1.33 -2.47
C LYS A 275 -7.98 2.44 -3.49
N VAL A 276 -6.81 2.42 -4.16
CA VAL A 276 -6.52 3.33 -5.28
C VAL A 276 -7.54 3.17 -6.40
N ALA A 277 -7.82 1.93 -6.81
CA ALA A 277 -8.77 1.64 -7.89
C ALA A 277 -10.19 2.14 -7.58
N ALA A 278 -10.66 1.96 -6.34
CA ALA A 278 -11.96 2.44 -5.89
C ALA A 278 -12.03 3.98 -5.82
N LEU A 279 -11.02 4.64 -5.25
CA LEU A 279 -10.96 6.11 -5.18
C LEU A 279 -10.99 6.77 -6.56
N MET A 280 -10.39 6.15 -7.58
CA MET A 280 -10.48 6.61 -8.97
C MET A 280 -11.89 6.50 -9.59
N ALA A 281 -12.80 5.79 -8.93
CA ALA A 281 -14.19 5.62 -9.34
C ALA A 281 -15.20 6.31 -8.42
N MET A 282 -14.75 7.05 -7.40
CA MET A 282 -15.62 7.77 -6.45
C MET A 282 -15.76 9.23 -6.84
N GLU A 283 -16.99 9.73 -6.91
CA GLU A 283 -17.26 11.15 -7.16
C GLU A 283 -16.73 12.03 -6.02
N GLN A 284 -16.91 11.57 -4.78
CA GLN A 284 -16.47 12.26 -3.56
C GLN A 284 -14.94 12.42 -3.46
N ALA A 285 -14.18 11.66 -4.26
CA ALA A 285 -12.72 11.72 -4.29
C ALA A 285 -12.16 12.62 -5.43
N GLN A 286 -13.02 13.15 -6.30
CA GLN A 286 -12.60 13.97 -7.44
C GLN A 286 -11.87 15.23 -7.00
N GLY A 287 -10.74 15.51 -7.65
CA GLY A 287 -9.90 16.68 -7.36
C GLY A 287 -9.08 16.59 -6.07
N LEU A 288 -9.18 15.50 -5.30
CA LEU A 288 -8.37 15.32 -4.09
C LEU A 288 -7.00 14.66 -4.36
N PHE A 289 -6.80 14.11 -5.55
CA PHE A 289 -5.53 13.56 -5.99
C PHE A 289 -5.36 13.69 -7.50
N HIS A 290 -4.11 13.61 -7.93
CA HIS A 290 -3.67 14.04 -9.26
C HIS A 290 -2.90 12.94 -10.01
N LYS A 291 -2.37 11.95 -9.29
CA LYS A 291 -1.60 10.81 -9.80
C LYS A 291 -1.93 9.57 -8.97
N ALA A 292 -1.76 8.39 -9.57
CA ALA A 292 -2.03 7.12 -8.91
C ALA A 292 -0.90 6.10 -9.15
N ILE A 293 -0.60 5.27 -8.17
CA ILE A 293 0.27 4.10 -8.32
C ILE A 293 -0.40 2.88 -7.70
N ASN A 294 -0.70 1.87 -8.51
CA ASN A 294 -1.27 0.60 -8.08
C ASN A 294 -0.21 -0.50 -8.14
N MET A 295 0.17 -1.00 -6.96
CA MET A 295 1.22 -2.02 -6.80
C MET A 295 0.57 -3.36 -6.45
N SER A 296 0.56 -4.33 -7.36
CA SER A 296 0.00 -5.66 -7.10
C SER A 296 -1.47 -5.65 -6.65
N GLY A 297 -2.25 -4.62 -6.97
CA GLY A 297 -3.63 -4.43 -6.52
C GLY A 297 -4.64 -4.48 -7.65
N SER A 298 -4.53 -5.48 -8.53
CA SER A 298 -5.41 -5.71 -9.67
C SER A 298 -6.81 -6.18 -9.25
N ILE A 299 -7.51 -5.38 -8.43
CA ILE A 299 -8.90 -5.59 -8.03
C ILE A 299 -9.77 -4.92 -9.07
N LEU A 300 -10.37 -5.74 -9.95
CA LEU A 300 -11.17 -5.28 -11.09
C LEU A 300 -12.67 -5.31 -10.83
N ARG A 301 -13.10 -5.89 -9.71
CA ARG A 301 -14.52 -5.98 -9.33
C ARG A 301 -14.65 -5.76 -7.83
N PHE A 302 -15.67 -5.01 -7.47
CA PHE A 302 -16.09 -4.78 -6.10
C PHE A 302 -17.36 -5.57 -5.79
N HIS A 303 -17.76 -5.61 -4.51
CA HIS A 303 -18.92 -6.37 -4.09
C HIS A 303 -20.21 -5.82 -4.69
N THR A 304 -21.13 -6.71 -5.04
CA THR A 304 -22.52 -6.30 -5.30
C THR A 304 -23.25 -6.08 -3.96
N PRO A 305 -24.34 -5.31 -3.95
CA PRO A 305 -25.20 -5.18 -2.77
C PRO A 305 -25.68 -6.54 -2.23
N ASP A 306 -26.02 -7.48 -3.11
CA ASP A 306 -26.48 -8.82 -2.73
C ASP A 306 -25.39 -9.63 -2.02
N ASP A 307 -24.16 -9.61 -2.56
CA ASP A 307 -23.01 -10.29 -1.93
C ASP A 307 -22.73 -9.73 -0.54
N ALA A 308 -22.74 -8.39 -0.41
CA ALA A 308 -22.45 -7.71 0.84
C ALA A 308 -23.59 -7.92 1.87
N ALA A 309 -24.85 -7.91 1.43
CA ALA A 309 -26.01 -8.19 2.28
C ALA A 309 -25.96 -9.61 2.86
N ALA A 310 -25.52 -10.61 2.07
CA ALA A 310 -25.35 -11.97 2.56
C ALA A 310 -24.31 -12.09 3.70
N VAL A 311 -23.22 -11.31 3.63
CA VAL A 311 -22.22 -11.23 4.70
C VAL A 311 -22.82 -10.57 5.96
N THR A 312 -23.56 -9.48 5.79
CA THR A 312 -24.25 -8.77 6.88
C THR A 312 -25.32 -9.64 7.56
N ALA A 313 -26.13 -10.38 6.79
CA ALA A 313 -27.13 -11.30 7.36
C ALA A 313 -26.46 -12.39 8.23
N ARG A 314 -25.28 -12.87 7.81
CA ARG A 314 -24.50 -13.81 8.60
C ARG A 314 -23.92 -13.16 9.87
N LEU A 315 -23.46 -11.92 9.80
CA LEU A 315 -23.03 -11.16 10.98
C LEU A 315 -24.15 -11.07 12.03
N TYR A 316 -25.36 -10.67 11.62
CA TYR A 316 -26.53 -10.63 12.50
C TYR A 316 -26.81 -11.99 13.15
N LYS A 317 -26.83 -13.06 12.34
CA LYS A 317 -27.08 -14.42 12.80
C LYS A 317 -26.05 -14.91 13.82
N GLU A 318 -24.77 -14.73 13.54
CA GLU A 318 -23.69 -15.27 14.38
C GLU A 318 -23.51 -14.47 15.68
N LEU A 319 -23.97 -13.21 15.70
CA LEU A 319 -24.00 -12.36 16.89
C LEU A 319 -25.31 -12.46 17.68
N ASP A 320 -26.27 -13.26 17.23
CA ASP A 320 -27.63 -13.35 17.80
C ASP A 320 -28.32 -11.98 17.92
N VAL A 321 -28.11 -11.12 16.91
CA VAL A 321 -28.77 -9.82 16.78
C VAL A 321 -29.85 -9.92 15.71
N ARG A 322 -31.04 -9.40 16.00
CA ARG A 322 -32.14 -9.38 15.03
C ARG A 322 -31.73 -8.60 13.78
N GLU A 323 -31.96 -9.19 12.61
CA GLU A 323 -31.67 -8.54 11.33
C GLU A 323 -32.38 -7.18 11.22
N GLY A 324 -31.64 -6.16 10.77
CA GLY A 324 -32.07 -4.77 10.73
C GLY A 324 -32.00 -4.01 12.06
N ASP A 325 -31.63 -4.65 13.17
CA ASP A 325 -31.44 -3.98 14.46
C ASP A 325 -30.03 -3.34 14.56
N VAL A 326 -29.83 -2.27 13.80
CA VAL A 326 -28.53 -1.59 13.71
C VAL A 326 -28.09 -1.04 15.07
N GLU A 327 -29.02 -0.54 15.90
CA GLU A 327 -28.70 -0.02 17.23
C GLU A 327 -28.13 -1.09 18.16
N SER A 328 -28.67 -2.31 18.12
CA SER A 328 -28.13 -3.44 18.88
C SER A 328 -26.77 -3.85 18.33
N LEU A 329 -26.60 -3.86 17.00
CA LEU A 329 -25.31 -4.14 16.37
C LEU A 329 -24.24 -3.11 16.75
N GLN A 330 -24.58 -1.82 16.82
CA GLN A 330 -23.69 -0.75 17.27
C GLN A 330 -23.25 -0.90 18.75
N LYS A 331 -23.99 -1.65 19.58
CA LYS A 331 -23.67 -1.90 20.99
C LYS A 331 -22.80 -3.14 21.21
N VAL A 332 -22.58 -3.98 20.19
CA VAL A 332 -21.74 -5.18 20.31
C VAL A 332 -20.31 -4.79 20.68
N PRO A 333 -19.64 -5.43 21.66
CA PRO A 333 -18.27 -5.06 21.99
C PRO A 333 -17.30 -5.20 20.80
N THR A 334 -16.36 -4.27 20.65
CA THR A 334 -15.34 -4.26 19.57
C THR A 334 -14.64 -5.61 19.46
N LYS A 335 -14.24 -6.17 20.60
CA LYS A 335 -13.57 -7.48 20.68
C LYS A 335 -14.43 -8.62 20.12
N THR A 336 -15.74 -8.59 20.35
CA THR A 336 -16.67 -9.59 19.81
C THR A 336 -16.78 -9.47 18.29
N LEU A 337 -16.83 -8.25 17.76
CA LEU A 337 -16.81 -8.00 16.31
C LEU A 337 -15.47 -8.45 15.67
N SER A 338 -14.33 -8.18 16.31
CA SER A 338 -13.03 -8.67 15.83
C SER A 338 -12.93 -10.19 15.87
N GLN A 339 -13.50 -10.85 16.88
CA GLN A 339 -13.53 -12.32 16.96
C GLN A 339 -14.37 -12.95 15.86
N PHE A 340 -15.48 -12.31 15.46
CA PHE A 340 -16.27 -12.75 14.31
C PHE A 340 -15.44 -12.78 13.02
N MET A 341 -14.51 -11.83 12.84
CA MET A 341 -13.60 -11.82 11.69
C MET A 341 -12.66 -13.04 11.64
N ALA A 342 -12.20 -13.52 12.80
CA ALA A 342 -11.41 -14.76 12.88
C ALA A 342 -12.24 -15.98 12.41
N VAL A 343 -13.50 -16.08 12.87
CA VAL A 343 -14.40 -17.18 12.49
C VAL A 343 -14.74 -17.18 11.00
N LEU A 344 -14.83 -16.00 10.37
CA LEU A 344 -15.01 -15.89 8.92
C LEU A 344 -13.76 -16.28 8.12
N GLY A 345 -12.57 -16.00 8.65
CA GLY A 345 -11.28 -16.34 8.04
C GLY A 345 -11.02 -17.85 7.96
N ASP A 346 -11.43 -18.60 8.98
CA ASP A 346 -11.17 -20.05 9.10
C ASP A 346 -11.99 -20.92 8.13
N ARG A 347 -13.07 -20.38 7.54
CA ARG A 347 -13.92 -21.12 6.59
C ARG A 347 -13.53 -20.80 5.16
N PHE A 348 -12.37 -21.29 4.72
CA PHE A 348 -12.07 -21.42 3.30
C PHE A 348 -12.97 -22.51 2.71
N VAL A 349 -13.98 -22.10 1.92
CA VAL A 349 -14.79 -23.02 1.13
C VAL A 349 -14.19 -23.08 -0.27
N ALA A 350 -13.73 -24.25 -0.68
CA ALA A 350 -13.20 -24.44 -2.03
C ALA A 350 -14.27 -24.10 -3.08
N GLY A 351 -13.97 -23.14 -3.96
CA GLY A 351 -14.90 -22.65 -4.98
C GLY A 351 -15.49 -21.26 -4.68
N GLU A 352 -15.28 -20.71 -3.48
CA GLU A 352 -15.65 -19.33 -3.15
C GLU A 352 -14.47 -18.35 -3.26
N PRO A 353 -14.72 -17.04 -3.43
CA PRO A 353 -13.69 -16.01 -3.33
C PRO A 353 -12.88 -16.15 -2.03
N HIS A 354 -11.61 -15.77 -2.09
CA HIS A 354 -10.71 -15.86 -0.94
C HIS A 354 -11.34 -15.20 0.31
N PRO A 355 -11.35 -15.84 1.50
CA PRO A 355 -12.04 -15.34 2.69
C PRO A 355 -11.68 -13.90 3.09
N LEU A 356 -10.44 -13.48 2.80
CA LEU A 356 -9.94 -12.12 3.02
C LEU A 356 -10.59 -11.05 2.13
N LEU A 357 -11.32 -11.43 1.09
CA LEU A 357 -12.03 -10.53 0.18
C LEU A 357 -13.54 -10.55 0.43
N LYS A 358 -14.01 -10.90 1.63
CA LYS A 358 -15.44 -10.86 1.97
C LYS A 358 -15.93 -9.48 2.41
N TYR A 359 -14.99 -8.63 2.84
CA TYR A 359 -15.23 -7.23 3.13
C TYR A 359 -14.37 -6.39 2.19
N GLY A 360 -14.97 -5.33 1.68
CA GLY A 360 -14.38 -4.43 0.72
C GLY A 360 -15.47 -3.52 0.15
N PRO A 361 -15.12 -2.65 -0.80
CA PRO A 361 -16.08 -1.72 -1.37
C PRO A 361 -17.29 -2.42 -1.99
N VAL A 362 -18.45 -1.76 -1.88
CA VAL A 362 -19.72 -2.22 -2.42
C VAL A 362 -20.17 -1.25 -3.51
N VAL A 363 -20.63 -1.76 -4.64
CA VAL A 363 -21.29 -0.97 -5.69
C VAL A 363 -22.72 -0.69 -5.25
N ASP A 364 -22.86 0.25 -4.31
CA ASP A 364 -24.10 0.61 -3.60
C ASP A 364 -24.95 1.63 -4.34
N GLY A 365 -24.47 2.18 -5.47
CA GLY A 365 -25.18 3.23 -6.20
C GLY A 365 -25.04 4.63 -5.58
N HIS A 366 -24.42 4.76 -4.40
CA HIS A 366 -24.26 6.02 -3.66
C HIS A 366 -22.80 6.49 -3.60
N VAL A 367 -21.91 5.61 -3.13
CA VAL A 367 -20.47 5.86 -3.05
C VAL A 367 -19.76 5.31 -4.28
N LEU A 368 -20.18 4.13 -4.74
CA LEU A 368 -19.71 3.54 -5.99
C LEU A 368 -20.92 3.26 -6.88
N ALA A 369 -21.07 4.04 -7.95
CA ALA A 369 -22.22 3.95 -8.85
C ALA A 369 -22.21 2.68 -9.70
N GLU A 370 -21.03 2.20 -10.09
CA GLU A 370 -20.88 1.06 -11.00
C GLU A 370 -19.59 0.27 -10.72
N GLN A 371 -19.53 -0.94 -11.28
CA GLN A 371 -18.30 -1.73 -11.30
C GLN A 371 -17.24 -0.98 -12.10
N SER A 372 -16.15 -0.61 -11.42
CA SER A 372 -15.02 0.03 -12.08
C SER A 372 -14.00 -1.01 -12.51
N TRP A 373 -13.32 -0.75 -13.63
CA TRP A 373 -12.20 -1.53 -14.18
C TRP A 373 -12.55 -2.88 -14.81
N TRP A 374 -13.77 -3.41 -14.61
CA TRP A 374 -14.22 -4.63 -15.30
C TRP A 374 -14.73 -4.36 -16.73
N ASP A 375 -15.73 -3.49 -16.86
CA ASP A 375 -16.35 -3.14 -18.15
C ASP A 375 -15.67 -1.94 -18.84
N GLY A 376 -14.70 -1.33 -18.15
CA GLY A 376 -13.91 -0.22 -18.63
C GLY A 376 -13.22 0.54 -17.48
N ALA A 377 -12.26 1.40 -17.82
CA ALA A 377 -11.71 2.33 -16.84
C ALA A 377 -12.79 3.34 -16.42
N PRO A 378 -12.88 3.72 -15.13
CA PRO A 378 -13.88 4.67 -14.65
C PRO A 378 -13.71 6.03 -15.35
N ALA A 379 -14.82 6.62 -15.80
CA ALA A 379 -14.80 7.92 -16.47
C ALA A 379 -14.20 9.02 -15.58
N LEU A 380 -14.48 8.94 -14.27
CA LEU A 380 -13.96 9.80 -13.22
C LEU A 380 -12.42 9.78 -13.09
N GLY A 381 -11.78 8.65 -13.40
CA GLY A 381 -10.33 8.49 -13.32
C GLY A 381 -9.59 8.79 -14.63
N ARG A 382 -10.30 9.13 -15.71
CA ARG A 382 -9.77 9.13 -17.08
C ARG A 382 -8.53 10.01 -17.30
N ASN A 383 -8.44 11.12 -16.58
CA ASN A 383 -7.36 12.10 -16.74
C ASN A 383 -6.27 11.99 -15.68
N ILE A 384 -6.32 10.97 -14.83
CA ILE A 384 -5.35 10.75 -13.77
C ILE A 384 -4.27 9.79 -14.28
N PRO A 385 -3.01 10.24 -14.47
CA PRO A 385 -1.93 9.33 -14.84
C PRO A 385 -1.71 8.28 -13.75
N MET A 386 -1.54 7.03 -14.19
CA MET A 386 -1.44 5.87 -13.31
C MET A 386 -0.21 5.02 -13.67
N VAL A 387 0.56 4.65 -12.65
CA VAL A 387 1.60 3.61 -12.75
C VAL A 387 1.02 2.32 -12.20
N ILE A 388 1.22 1.20 -12.91
CA ILE A 388 0.77 -0.12 -12.50
C ILE A 388 1.96 -1.07 -12.54
N GLY A 389 2.10 -1.92 -11.53
CA GLY A 389 3.16 -2.93 -11.51
C GLY A 389 2.81 -4.10 -10.61
N SER A 390 3.50 -5.22 -10.84
CA SER A 390 3.38 -6.46 -10.07
C SER A 390 4.76 -7.01 -9.75
N VAL A 391 4.85 -7.82 -8.70
CA VAL A 391 6.07 -8.60 -8.43
C VAL A 391 6.16 -9.80 -9.37
N LEU A 392 7.35 -10.37 -9.53
CA LEU A 392 7.58 -11.51 -10.44
C LEU A 392 6.73 -12.74 -10.07
N ASP A 393 6.59 -13.01 -8.76
CA ASP A 393 5.96 -14.21 -8.21
C ASP A 393 4.81 -13.86 -7.24
N GLU A 394 3.73 -13.23 -7.73
CA GLU A 394 2.59 -12.76 -6.92
C GLU A 394 1.96 -13.83 -6.02
N THR A 395 1.91 -15.08 -6.48
CA THR A 395 1.29 -16.19 -5.74
C THR A 395 2.31 -17.09 -5.03
N GLY A 396 3.60 -16.75 -5.07
CA GLY A 396 4.67 -17.55 -4.47
C GLY A 396 4.63 -17.59 -2.93
N TRP A 397 3.86 -16.70 -2.31
CA TRP A 397 3.61 -16.69 -0.86
C TRP A 397 2.57 -17.74 -0.41
N VAL A 398 1.79 -18.30 -1.34
CA VAL A 398 0.89 -19.43 -1.05
C VAL A 398 1.73 -20.71 -1.02
N PRO A 399 1.76 -21.48 0.08
CA PRO A 399 2.49 -22.74 0.12
C PRO A 399 2.06 -23.65 -1.05
N PRO A 400 3.00 -24.30 -1.76
CA PRO A 400 2.63 -25.22 -2.82
C PRO A 400 1.75 -26.33 -2.25
N ARG A 401 0.56 -26.53 -2.85
CA ARG A 401 -0.25 -27.72 -2.56
C ARG A 401 0.57 -28.97 -2.90
N ALA A 402 0.51 -29.99 -2.05
CA ALA A 402 1.32 -31.20 -2.14
C ALA A 402 1.11 -32.02 -3.44
N ASP A 403 0.15 -31.67 -4.29
CA ASP A 403 -0.24 -32.42 -5.49
C ASP A 403 0.08 -31.73 -6.83
N HIS A 404 0.56 -30.49 -6.84
CA HIS A 404 0.94 -29.82 -8.09
C HIS A 404 2.46 -29.83 -8.28
N ARG A 405 2.93 -30.78 -9.08
CA ARG A 405 4.21 -30.62 -9.79
C ARG A 405 4.13 -29.29 -10.54
N PHE A 406 4.95 -28.33 -10.11
CA PHE A 406 5.16 -27.06 -10.81
C PHE A 406 5.54 -27.36 -12.27
N ASP A 407 4.57 -27.32 -13.18
CA ASP A 407 4.88 -27.36 -14.61
C ASP A 407 5.38 -25.97 -14.98
N ARG A 408 6.69 -25.86 -15.23
CA ARG A 408 7.42 -24.64 -15.63
C ARG A 408 6.86 -23.97 -16.89
N ARG A 409 5.82 -24.52 -17.52
CA ARG A 409 5.16 -24.00 -18.72
C ARG A 409 4.14 -22.89 -18.42
N LEU A 410 3.60 -22.78 -17.20
CA LEU A 410 2.61 -21.73 -16.88
C LEU A 410 3.22 -20.33 -16.71
N GLY A 411 4.50 -20.22 -16.36
CA GLY A 411 5.23 -18.94 -16.34
C GLY A 411 5.42 -18.29 -17.74
N ALA A 412 5.13 -19.02 -18.81
CA ALA A 412 5.21 -18.52 -20.18
C ALA A 412 3.87 -17.96 -20.73
N CYS A 413 2.75 -18.14 -20.03
CA CYS A 413 1.44 -17.63 -20.47
C CYS A 413 1.11 -16.24 -19.89
N SER A 414 1.54 -15.92 -18.67
CA SER A 414 1.35 -14.60 -18.06
C SER A 414 2.19 -13.49 -18.73
N SER A 415 3.31 -13.86 -19.35
CA SER A 415 4.18 -12.94 -20.09
C SER A 415 3.65 -12.57 -21.50
N ARG A 416 2.58 -13.22 -22.00
CA ARG A 416 1.96 -12.87 -23.30
C ARG A 416 0.76 -11.94 -23.21
N LEU A 417 0.22 -11.69 -22.01
CA LEU A 417 -0.90 -10.76 -21.81
C LEU A 417 -0.48 -9.31 -21.48
N ALA A 418 0.82 -9.05 -21.36
CA ALA A 418 1.37 -7.72 -21.04
C ALA A 418 2.14 -7.05 -22.20
N VAL A 419 1.89 -7.44 -23.45
CA VAL A 419 2.44 -6.73 -24.62
C VAL A 419 1.32 -6.41 -25.62
N LEU A 420 0.40 -5.53 -25.21
CA LEU A 420 -0.30 -4.67 -26.16
C LEU A 420 0.55 -3.41 -26.32
N HIS A 421 1.42 -3.44 -27.31
CA HIS A 421 2.19 -2.29 -27.75
C HIS A 421 1.20 -1.22 -28.22
N VAL A 422 1.05 -0.13 -27.46
CA VAL A 422 0.49 1.11 -27.98
C VAL A 422 1.51 1.64 -28.99
N GLN A 423 1.40 1.22 -30.25
CA GLN A 423 2.06 1.90 -31.34
C GLN A 423 1.37 3.25 -31.52
N SER A 424 1.99 4.29 -30.99
CA SER A 424 1.76 5.66 -31.40
C SER A 424 1.97 5.74 -32.92
N ARG A 425 0.90 6.06 -33.67
CA ARG A 425 1.03 6.39 -35.10
C ARG A 425 1.87 7.67 -35.22
N PRO A 426 2.98 7.67 -35.98
CA PRO A 426 3.69 8.91 -36.25
C PRO A 426 2.81 9.84 -37.08
N SER A 427 2.76 11.10 -36.65
CA SER A 427 2.20 12.20 -37.44
C SER A 427 2.91 12.28 -38.80
N ARG A 428 2.14 12.23 -39.89
CA ARG A 428 2.67 12.52 -41.22
C ARG A 428 3.00 14.01 -41.30
N ARG A 429 4.27 14.36 -41.09
CA ARG A 429 4.83 15.64 -41.52
C ARG A 429 5.07 15.62 -43.03
N ALA A 430 4.78 16.77 -43.62
CA ALA A 430 4.87 17.11 -45.02
C ALA A 430 6.25 16.80 -45.64
N GLY A 431 6.22 16.30 -46.88
CA GLY A 431 7.37 16.25 -47.78
C GLY A 431 7.26 17.35 -48.86
N PRO A 432 8.38 17.75 -49.49
CA PRO A 432 8.57 19.08 -50.06
C PRO A 432 8.15 19.24 -51.52
N VAL A 433 8.11 20.51 -51.92
CA VAL A 433 7.67 21.12 -53.19
C VAL A 433 8.68 20.95 -54.34
N GLY A 434 8.13 20.79 -55.55
CA GLY A 434 8.72 21.19 -56.86
C GLY A 434 8.76 20.04 -57.89
N ARG A 435 8.36 20.15 -59.16
CA ARG A 435 7.87 21.18 -60.13
C ARG A 435 7.58 20.40 -61.47
N PRO A 436 7.19 20.97 -62.63
CA PRO A 436 6.01 21.77 -63.03
C PRO A 436 5.27 21.21 -64.30
N LEU A 437 4.29 21.99 -64.83
CA LEU A 437 3.60 21.95 -66.17
C LEU A 437 2.33 21.07 -66.26
N SER A 438 1.18 21.43 -66.84
CA SER A 438 0.64 22.62 -67.55
C SER A 438 -0.92 22.53 -67.56
N PRO A 439 -1.68 23.53 -68.08
CA PRO A 439 -3.06 23.84 -67.65
C PRO A 439 -4.15 23.31 -68.59
N ARG A 440 -5.32 22.89 -68.07
CA ARG A 440 -6.61 23.00 -68.81
C ARG A 440 -7.85 23.09 -67.91
N HIS A 441 -8.58 24.18 -68.16
CA HIS A 441 -10.03 24.30 -68.27
C HIS A 441 -10.90 24.53 -67.01
N ALA A 442 -11.44 25.74 -67.01
CA ALA A 442 -12.59 26.24 -66.28
C ALA A 442 -13.83 25.35 -66.41
N ARG A 443 -14.66 25.36 -65.36
CA ARG A 443 -16.06 25.83 -65.42
C ARG A 443 -16.65 25.91 -64.02
N SER A 444 -17.17 27.10 -63.71
CA SER A 444 -18.24 27.35 -62.74
C SER A 444 -19.46 26.48 -63.05
N VAL A 445 -20.26 26.12 -62.04
CA VAL A 445 -21.69 26.45 -61.91
C VAL A 445 -22.15 26.08 -60.48
N ARG A 446 -22.63 27.11 -59.77
CA ARG A 446 -23.58 27.17 -58.64
C ARG A 446 -23.39 26.31 -57.39
#